data_AF-Q5C1A6-F1
#
_entry.id   AF-Q5C1A6-F1
#
_cell.length_a   1.000
_cell.length_b   1.000
_cell.length_c   1.000
_cell.angle_alpha   90.00
_cell.angle_beta   90.00
_cell.angle_gamma   90.00
#
_symmetry.space_group_name_H-M   'P 1'
#
loop_
_entity.id
_entity.type
_entity.pdbx_description
1 polymer ?
#
loop_
_entity_poly.entity_id
_entity_poly.type
_entity_poly.pdbx_seq_one_letter_code
_entity_poly.pdbx_strand_id
1 'polypeptide(L)'
;LTEVTNAVMNFCRKPWKDVAKITKVSDHEFTAKYCFDGLYIINLLKMYGFTTDELWKTITFDSKVNDKSVSWALGYMLDQSGHLPSESPKVSISTKLFIIIFILLFLLMIGSIIGMIVTRCLLSQTKKPTNQV
;
A
#
# COMPACT_ATOMS: atom_id res chain seq x y z
N LEU A 1 -14.23 16.78 -22.74
CA LEU A 1 -15.17 17.34 -21.74
C LEU A 1 -16.44 17.93 -22.37
N THR A 2 -16.33 18.85 -23.33
CA THR A 2 -17.47 19.47 -24.03
C THR A 2 -18.34 18.43 -24.74
N GLU A 3 -17.71 17.51 -25.48
CA GLU A 3 -18.40 16.42 -26.19
C GLU A 3 -19.24 15.54 -25.25
N VAL A 4 -18.62 14.99 -24.20
CA VAL A 4 -19.32 14.13 -23.23
C VAL A 4 -20.41 14.89 -22.48
N THR A 5 -20.19 16.17 -22.14
CA THR A 5 -21.20 17.00 -21.47
C THR A 5 -22.42 17.18 -22.37
N ASN A 6 -22.21 17.45 -23.65
CA ASN A 6 -23.30 17.55 -24.61
C ASN A 6 -24.04 16.22 -24.78
N ALA A 7 -23.31 15.10 -24.86
CA ALA A 7 -23.92 13.78 -24.97
C ALA A 7 -24.80 13.44 -23.75
N VAL A 8 -24.30 13.67 -22.53
CA VAL A 8 -25.05 13.46 -21.29
C VAL A 8 -26.28 14.36 -21.23
N MET A 9 -26.14 15.66 -21.52
CA MET A 9 -27.27 16.60 -21.51
C MET A 9 -28.33 16.26 -22.57
N ASN A 10 -27.90 15.83 -23.75
CA ASN A 10 -28.81 15.39 -24.81
C ASN A 10 -29.57 14.12 -24.41
N PHE A 11 -28.94 13.22 -23.66
CA PHE A 11 -29.62 12.05 -23.09
C PHE A 11 -30.60 12.45 -21.99
N CYS A 12 -30.17 13.26 -21.02
CA CYS A 12 -31.00 13.74 -19.90
C CYS A 12 -32.28 14.45 -20.33
N ARG A 13 -32.26 15.12 -21.49
CA ARG A 13 -33.43 15.82 -22.04
C ARG A 13 -34.46 14.91 -22.71
N LYS A 14 -34.15 13.63 -22.93
CA LYS A 14 -35.08 12.69 -23.56
C LYS A 14 -36.19 12.30 -22.58
N PRO A 15 -37.47 12.32 -23.00
CA PRO A 15 -38.53 11.80 -22.16
C PRO A 15 -38.35 10.29 -21.96
N TRP A 16 -38.64 9.81 -20.76
CA TRP A 16 -38.49 8.40 -20.40
C TRP A 16 -39.21 7.46 -21.38
N LYS A 17 -40.38 7.85 -21.88
CA LYS A 17 -41.17 7.08 -22.87
C LYS A 17 -40.37 6.75 -24.13
N ASP A 18 -39.47 7.62 -24.57
CA ASP A 18 -38.68 7.39 -25.78
C ASP A 18 -37.41 6.58 -25.49
N VAL A 19 -36.82 6.76 -24.30
CA VAL A 19 -35.68 5.95 -23.83
C VAL A 19 -36.12 4.50 -23.60
N ALA A 20 -37.23 4.28 -22.90
CA ALA A 20 -37.74 2.94 -22.57
C ALA A 20 -38.10 2.10 -23.81
N LYS A 21 -38.44 2.74 -24.94
CA LYS A 21 -38.72 2.04 -26.22
C LYS A 21 -37.47 1.49 -26.89
N ILE A 22 -36.33 2.14 -26.70
CA ILE A 22 -35.07 1.79 -27.38
C ILE A 22 -34.14 0.95 -26.49
N THR A 23 -34.47 0.78 -25.20
CA THR A 23 -33.70 -0.02 -24.25
C THR A 23 -34.46 -1.27 -23.81
N LYS A 24 -33.72 -2.36 -23.54
CA LYS A 24 -34.30 -3.59 -23.02
C LYS A 24 -34.90 -3.37 -21.64
N VAL A 25 -36.01 -4.04 -21.34
CA VAL A 25 -36.70 -3.93 -20.04
C VAL A 25 -35.78 -4.33 -18.88
N SER A 26 -34.90 -5.33 -19.08
CA SER A 26 -33.88 -5.74 -18.11
C SER A 26 -32.92 -4.62 -17.70
N ASP A 27 -32.74 -3.63 -18.58
CA ASP A 27 -31.74 -2.58 -18.42
C ASP A 27 -32.39 -1.26 -17.98
N HIS A 28 -33.72 -1.21 -17.81
CA HIS A 28 -34.44 0.01 -17.46
C HIS A 28 -33.98 0.59 -16.12
N GLU A 29 -33.67 -0.26 -15.13
CA GLU A 29 -33.18 0.19 -13.83
C GLU A 29 -31.85 0.95 -13.95
N PHE A 30 -30.92 0.44 -14.76
CA PHE A 30 -29.63 1.09 -15.02
C PHE A 30 -29.80 2.32 -15.90
N THR A 31 -30.59 2.19 -16.97
CA THR A 31 -30.82 3.26 -17.95
C THR A 31 -31.46 4.49 -17.31
N ALA A 32 -32.36 4.30 -16.35
CA ALA A 32 -32.98 5.39 -15.61
C ALA A 32 -31.96 6.22 -14.81
N LYS A 33 -30.83 5.62 -14.41
CA LYS A 33 -29.76 6.27 -13.61
C LYS A 33 -28.70 6.97 -14.47
N TYR A 34 -28.58 6.65 -15.75
CA TYR A 34 -27.53 7.17 -16.64
C TYR A 34 -27.41 8.69 -16.68
N CYS A 35 -28.52 9.43 -16.57
CA CYS A 35 -28.46 10.89 -16.53
C CYS A 35 -27.73 11.38 -15.26
N PHE A 36 -28.11 10.84 -14.10
CA PHE A 36 -27.47 11.16 -12.82
C PHE A 36 -26.01 10.71 -12.81
N ASP A 37 -25.74 9.46 -13.21
CA ASP A 37 -24.39 8.89 -13.23
C ASP A 37 -23.47 9.69 -14.16
N GLY A 38 -23.94 10.08 -15.35
CA GLY A 38 -23.18 10.89 -16.30
C GLY A 38 -22.81 12.26 -15.73
N LEU A 39 -23.78 12.97 -15.13
CA LEU A 39 -23.53 14.27 -14.48
C LEU A 39 -22.59 14.12 -13.27
N TYR A 40 -22.77 13.05 -12.50
CA TYR A 40 -21.93 12.75 -11.34
C TYR A 40 -20.47 12.55 -11.76
N ILE A 41 -20.21 11.68 -12.74
CA ILE A 41 -18.85 11.41 -13.22
C ILE A 41 -18.19 12.66 -13.81
N ILE A 42 -18.92 13.46 -14.60
CA ILE A 42 -18.41 14.73 -15.13
C ILE A 42 -17.98 15.67 -14.01
N ASN A 43 -18.82 15.85 -12.99
CA ASN A 43 -18.52 16.76 -11.88
C ASN A 43 -17.41 16.23 -10.97
N LEU A 44 -17.40 14.93 -10.70
CA LEU A 44 -16.35 14.26 -9.92
C LEU A 44 -14.98 14.47 -10.55
N LEU A 45 -14.85 14.20 -11.86
CA LEU A 45 -13.59 14.34 -12.57
C LEU A 45 -13.15 15.81 -12.69
N LYS A 46 -14.09 16.76 -12.79
CA LYS A 46 -13.76 18.19 -12.67
C LYS A 46 -13.14 18.53 -11.31
N MET A 47 -13.67 17.97 -10.21
CA MET A 47 -13.09 18.17 -8.87
C MET A 47 -11.71 17.52 -8.72
N TYR A 48 -11.44 16.44 -9.46
CA TYR A 48 -10.10 15.84 -9.57
C TYR A 48 -9.15 16.58 -10.51
N GLY A 49 -9.55 17.74 -11.05
CA GLY A 49 -8.69 18.61 -11.86
C GLY A 49 -8.82 18.42 -13.37
N PHE A 50 -9.68 17.52 -13.86
CA PHE A 50 -9.93 17.34 -15.30
C PHE A 50 -10.93 18.39 -15.82
N THR A 51 -10.50 19.65 -15.84
CA THR A 51 -11.35 20.82 -16.12
C THR A 51 -11.38 21.23 -17.59
N THR A 52 -10.43 20.76 -18.39
CA THR A 52 -10.30 21.12 -19.82
C THR A 52 -10.56 19.94 -20.74
N ASP A 53 -10.84 20.22 -22.01
CA ASP A 53 -10.99 19.18 -23.04
C ASP A 53 -9.70 18.37 -23.27
N GLU A 54 -8.54 19.00 -23.12
CA GLU A 54 -7.23 18.35 -23.25
C GLU A 54 -6.99 17.35 -22.12
N LEU A 55 -7.23 17.76 -20.87
CA LEU A 55 -7.10 16.86 -19.71
C LEU A 55 -8.10 15.71 -19.77
N TRP A 56 -9.33 15.96 -20.21
CA TRP A 56 -10.32 14.90 -20.36
C TRP A 56 -9.88 13.81 -21.36
N LYS A 57 -9.15 14.19 -22.42
CA LYS A 57 -8.65 13.25 -23.44
C LYS A 57 -7.53 12.35 -22.93
N THR A 58 -6.93 12.63 -21.77
CA THR A 58 -5.92 11.74 -21.16
C THR A 58 -6.55 10.59 -20.37
N ILE A 59 -7.88 10.57 -20.20
CA ILE A 59 -8.59 9.52 -19.47
C ILE A 59 -9.03 8.44 -20.45
N THR A 60 -8.65 7.20 -20.15
CA THR A 60 -9.14 6.01 -20.87
C THR A 60 -10.12 5.25 -19.98
N PHE A 61 -11.35 5.05 -20.47
CA PHE A 61 -12.36 4.25 -19.81
C PHE A 61 -12.27 2.82 -20.34
N ASP A 62 -11.72 1.91 -19.53
CA ASP A 62 -11.62 0.49 -19.87
C ASP A 62 -11.96 -0.38 -18.66
N SER A 63 -12.57 -1.53 -18.92
CA SER A 63 -12.92 -2.53 -17.92
C SER A 63 -11.96 -3.73 -17.92
N LYS A 64 -11.15 -3.88 -18.98
CA LYS A 64 -10.23 -5.00 -19.13
C LYS A 64 -8.90 -4.59 -19.74
N VAL A 65 -7.82 -5.27 -19.33
CA VAL A 65 -6.51 -5.18 -19.95
C VAL A 65 -6.01 -6.58 -20.20
N ASN A 66 -5.66 -6.91 -21.45
CA ASN A 66 -5.21 -8.26 -21.86
C ASN A 66 -6.19 -9.37 -21.39
N ASP A 67 -7.48 -9.21 -21.68
CA ASP A 67 -8.59 -10.09 -21.29
C ASP A 67 -8.84 -10.27 -19.78
N LYS A 68 -8.10 -9.55 -18.94
CA LYS A 68 -8.28 -9.58 -17.47
C LYS A 68 -9.02 -8.34 -17.00
N SER A 69 -9.94 -8.51 -16.06
CA SER A 69 -10.68 -7.39 -15.47
C SER A 69 -9.75 -6.48 -14.66
N VAL A 70 -9.88 -5.18 -14.88
CA VAL A 70 -9.16 -4.18 -14.07
C VAL A 70 -9.89 -4.05 -12.74
N SER A 71 -9.27 -4.55 -11.66
CA SER A 71 -9.82 -4.45 -10.31
C SER A 71 -8.71 -4.54 -9.26
N TRP A 72 -8.98 -4.03 -8.06
CA TRP A 72 -8.08 -4.13 -6.91
C TRP A 72 -7.81 -5.58 -6.48
N ALA A 73 -8.69 -6.52 -6.83
CA ALA A 73 -8.57 -7.93 -6.44
C ALA A 73 -7.27 -8.57 -6.92
N LEU A 74 -6.81 -8.25 -8.14
CA LEU A 74 -5.54 -8.75 -8.66
C LEU A 74 -4.36 -8.23 -7.85
N GLY A 75 -4.34 -6.92 -7.55
CA GLY A 75 -3.31 -6.30 -6.71
C GLY A 75 -3.30 -6.87 -5.29
N TYR A 76 -4.48 -7.13 -4.73
CA TYR A 76 -4.63 -7.77 -3.42
C TYR A 76 -4.03 -9.18 -3.40
N MET A 77 -4.37 -10.01 -4.39
CA MET A 77 -3.79 -11.36 -4.50
C MET A 77 -2.26 -11.32 -4.63
N LEU A 78 -1.75 -10.36 -5.40
CA LEU A 78 -0.33 -10.15 -5.61
C LEU A 78 0.39 -9.76 -4.31
N ASP A 79 -0.14 -8.82 -3.54
CA ASP A 79 0.39 -8.42 -2.23
C ASP A 79 0.45 -9.62 -1.26
N GLN A 80 -0.66 -10.35 -1.14
CA GLN A 80 -0.77 -11.50 -0.23
C GLN A 80 0.13 -12.68 -0.63
N SER A 81 0.42 -12.83 -1.92
CA SER A 81 1.27 -13.91 -2.41
C SER A 81 2.76 -13.71 -2.10
N GLY A 82 3.19 -12.50 -1.72
CA GLY A 82 4.61 -12.18 -1.52
C GLY A 82 5.47 -12.31 -2.79
N HIS A 83 4.85 -12.41 -3.97
CA HIS A 83 5.55 -12.54 -5.25
C HIS A 83 6.05 -11.21 -5.81
N LEU A 84 5.68 -10.07 -5.20
CA LEU A 84 6.25 -8.78 -5.58
C LEU A 84 7.65 -8.65 -4.95
N PRO A 85 8.73 -8.60 -5.75
CA PRO A 85 10.06 -8.40 -5.21
C PRO A 85 10.12 -7.04 -4.52
N SER A 86 10.73 -6.99 -3.34
CA SER A 86 11.00 -5.71 -2.70
C SER A 86 12.07 -4.95 -3.48
N GLU A 87 11.73 -3.75 -3.94
CA GLU A 87 12.69 -2.81 -4.55
C GLU A 87 13.56 -2.10 -3.51
N SER A 88 13.29 -2.31 -2.22
CA SER A 88 14.11 -1.73 -1.16
C SER A 88 15.56 -2.24 -1.28
N PRO A 89 16.56 -1.36 -1.15
CA PRO A 89 17.94 -1.78 -1.21
C PRO A 89 18.17 -2.82 -0.11
N LYS A 90 18.60 -4.02 -0.53
CA LYS A 90 18.92 -5.09 0.41
C LYS A 90 20.00 -4.56 1.35
N VAL A 91 19.66 -4.39 2.63
CA VAL A 91 20.64 -4.11 3.67
C VAL A 91 21.46 -5.37 3.86
N SER A 92 22.54 -5.50 3.08
CA SER A 92 23.49 -6.59 3.19
C SER A 92 24.56 -6.21 4.21
N ILE A 93 24.36 -6.61 5.47
CA ILE A 93 25.47 -6.61 6.42
C ILE A 93 26.47 -7.65 5.91
N SER A 94 27.70 -7.22 5.60
CA SER A 94 28.75 -8.14 5.19
C SER A 94 28.91 -9.22 6.27
N THR A 95 28.87 -10.50 5.88
CA THR A 95 29.00 -11.64 6.79
C THR A 95 30.24 -11.51 7.69
N LYS A 96 31.32 -10.91 7.18
CA LYS A 96 32.54 -10.63 7.95
C LYS A 96 32.29 -9.66 9.11
N LEU A 97 31.56 -8.59 8.85
CA LEU A 97 31.24 -7.55 9.85
C LEU A 97 30.31 -8.11 10.93
N PHE A 98 29.35 -8.96 10.54
CA PHE A 98 28.50 -9.69 11.47
C PHE A 98 29.30 -10.63 12.38
N ILE A 99 30.23 -11.41 11.82
CA ILE A 99 31.10 -12.32 12.59
C ILE A 99 31.97 -11.55 13.59
N ILE A 100 32.57 -10.43 13.17
CA ILE A 100 33.43 -9.60 14.05
C ILE A 100 32.62 -9.05 15.22
N ILE A 101 31.44 -8.49 14.96
CA ILE A 101 30.56 -7.96 16.01
C ILE A 101 30.16 -9.07 16.99
N PHE A 102 29.82 -10.26 16.48
CA PHE A 102 29.42 -11.39 17.32
C PHE A 102 30.55 -11.85 18.26
N ILE A 103 31.77 -11.98 17.75
CA ILE A 103 32.94 -12.35 18.56
C ILE A 103 33.23 -11.29 19.62
N LEU A 104 33.18 -10.01 19.25
CA LEU A 104 33.44 -8.90 20.18
C LEU A 104 32.42 -8.88 21.33
N LEU A 105 31.13 -9.04 21.02
CA LEU A 105 30.08 -9.13 22.04
C LEU A 105 30.26 -10.35 22.97
N PHE A 106 30.67 -11.50 22.41
CA PHE A 106 30.93 -12.70 23.19
C PHE A 106 32.11 -12.52 24.17
N LEU A 107 33.18 -11.87 23.72
CA LEU A 107 34.34 -11.57 24.58
C LEU A 107 34.00 -10.59 25.70
N LEU A 108 33.19 -9.56 25.42
CA LEU A 108 32.73 -8.62 26.46
C LEU A 108 31.86 -9.31 27.52
N MET A 109 30.98 -10.23 27.10
CA MET A 109 30.18 -11.04 28.01
C MET A 109 31.06 -11.89 28.94
N ILE A 110 32.04 -12.61 28.39
CA ILE A 110 32.99 -13.41 29.17
C ILE A 110 33.80 -12.51 30.12
N GLY A 111 34.32 -11.39 29.63
CA GLY A 111 35.10 -10.44 30.43
C GLY A 111 34.31 -9.88 31.61
N SER A 112 33.04 -9.55 31.41
CA SER A 112 32.14 -9.11 32.48
C SER A 112 31.91 -10.20 33.54
N ILE A 113 31.67 -11.44 33.11
CA ILE A 113 31.48 -12.58 34.03
C ILE A 113 32.75 -12.82 34.86
N ILE A 114 33.92 -12.86 34.23
CA ILE A 114 35.20 -13.03 34.93
C ILE A 114 35.46 -11.86 35.87
N GLY A 115 35.22 -10.63 35.43
CA GLY A 115 35.37 -9.42 36.24
C GLY A 115 34.49 -9.44 37.50
N MET A 116 33.24 -9.88 37.38
CA MET A 116 32.33 -10.08 38.51
C MET A 116 32.84 -11.16 39.47
N ILE A 117 33.36 -12.28 38.97
CA ILE A 117 33.92 -13.36 39.82
C ILE A 117 35.17 -12.84 40.58
N VAL A 118 36.07 -12.13 39.90
CA VAL A 118 37.29 -11.61 40.51
C VAL A 118 36.99 -10.54 41.57
N THR A 119 36.08 -9.60 41.29
CA THR A 119 35.66 -8.60 42.30
C THR A 119 35.00 -9.26 43.51
N ARG A 120 34.17 -10.30 43.32
CA ARG A 120 33.60 -11.07 44.43
C ARG A 120 34.67 -11.82 45.24
N CYS A 121 35.70 -12.37 44.60
CA CYS A 121 36.83 -13.02 45.28
C CYS A 121 37.72 -12.02 46.04
N LEU A 122 38.01 -10.84 45.50
CA LEU A 122 38.82 -9.82 46.18
C LEU A 122 38.09 -9.19 47.39
N LEU A 123 36.77 -9.04 47.29
CA LEU A 123 35.93 -8.61 48.42
C LEU A 123 35.84 -9.68 49.52
N SER A 124 35.97 -10.97 49.21
CA SER A 124 36.00 -12.02 50.25
C SER A 124 37.30 -12.04 51.03
N GLN A 125 38.44 -11.74 50.38
CA GLN A 125 39.76 -11.69 51.02
C GLN A 125 39.95 -10.45 51.92
N THR A 126 39.35 -9.31 51.56
CA THR A 126 39.41 -8.07 52.39
C THR A 126 38.51 -8.10 53.63
N LYS A 127 37.56 -9.05 53.70
CA LYS A 127 36.62 -9.22 54.82
C LYS A 127 37.09 -10.24 55.88
N LYS A 128 38.36 -10.62 55.90
CA LYS A 128 38.93 -11.49 56.94
C LYS A 128 39.68 -10.64 57.99
N PRO A 129 39.01 -10.16 59.06
CA PRO A 129 39.71 -9.53 60.17
C PRO A 129 40.44 -10.60 60.99
N THR A 130 41.72 -10.31 61.24
CA THR A 130 42.57 -10.89 62.28
C THR A 130 41.80 -11.01 63.60
N ASN A 131 41.71 -12.22 64.15
CA ASN A 131 41.70 -12.43 65.59
C ASN A 131 42.66 -13.59 65.86
N GLN A 132 43.87 -13.22 66.29
CA GLN A 132 44.72 -14.08 67.10
C GLN A 132 44.32 -13.93 68.58
N VAL A 133 44.56 -15.03 69.30
CA VAL A 133 44.36 -15.33 70.74
C VAL A 133 42.96 -15.82 71.11
#